data_AF-A0A8T4WVY9-F1
#
_entry.id   AF-A0A8T4WVY9-F1
#
_cell.length_a   1.000
_cell.length_b   1.000
_cell.length_c   1.000
_cell.angle_alpha   90.00
_cell.angle_beta   90.00
_cell.angle_gamma   90.00
#
_symmetry.space_group_name_H-M   'P 1'
#
loop_
_entity.id
_entity.type
_entity.pdbx_description
1 polymer ?
#
loop_
_entity_poly.entity_id
_entity_poly.type
_entity_poly.pdbx_seq_one_letter_code
_entity_poly.pdbx_strand_id
1 'polypeptide(L)'
;MDPFAHITIPLLILLALRIQTRKVLLMLPFAVIMDVDFLFAGSHRMFLHNMFLAILIPLIILVLIHRYRPEYRDYGYIAFFFLISHFILDLGKGMTIFYPLSTDFYYFEWQLFFSFIGPIPVPNPQLDYGVIVAEDTAIVG
;
A
#
# COMPACT_ATOMS: atom_id res chain seq x y z
N MET A 1 6.71 -3.83 1.02
CA MET A 1 6.28 -3.85 2.45
C MET A 1 6.60 -5.21 3.06
N ASP A 2 5.91 -5.71 4.10
CA ASP A 2 5.98 -7.15 4.44
C ASP A 2 5.31 -7.92 3.29
N PRO A 3 5.94 -8.96 2.69
CA PRO A 3 5.32 -9.78 1.64
C PRO A 3 3.92 -10.27 2.00
N PHE A 4 3.65 -10.50 3.28
CA PHE A 4 2.33 -10.89 3.74
C PHE A 4 1.26 -9.84 3.43
N ALA A 5 1.58 -8.56 3.63
CA ALA A 5 0.66 -7.45 3.36
C ALA A 5 0.28 -7.34 1.88
N HIS A 6 1.22 -7.62 0.98
CA HIS A 6 1.00 -7.62 -0.46
C HIS A 6 0.02 -8.72 -0.92
N ILE A 7 -0.10 -9.79 -0.14
CA ILE A 7 -1.06 -10.86 -0.41
C ILE A 7 -2.39 -10.54 0.28
N THR A 8 -2.37 -10.23 1.57
CA THR A 8 -3.60 -10.15 2.37
C THR A 8 -4.47 -8.95 2.00
N ILE A 9 -3.88 -7.77 1.76
CA ILE A 9 -4.65 -6.57 1.47
C ILE A 9 -5.47 -6.75 0.17
N PRO A 10 -4.88 -7.08 -1.00
CA PRO A 10 -5.65 -7.26 -2.21
C PRO A 10 -6.60 -8.46 -2.15
N LEU A 11 -6.21 -9.55 -1.47
CA LEU A 11 -7.09 -10.70 -1.26
C LEU A 11 -8.36 -10.29 -0.51
N LEU A 12 -8.22 -9.58 0.61
CA LEU A 12 -9.36 -9.13 1.42
C LEU A 12 -10.26 -8.16 0.64
N ILE A 13 -9.68 -7.26 -0.17
CA ILE A 13 -10.46 -6.36 -1.01
C ILE A 13 -11.29 -7.14 -2.04
N LEU A 14 -10.69 -8.11 -2.75
CA LEU A 14 -11.40 -8.90 -3.75
C LEU A 14 -12.53 -9.75 -3.12
N LEU A 15 -12.30 -10.30 -1.92
CA LEU A 15 -13.31 -11.05 -1.18
C LEU A 15 -14.43 -10.13 -0.65
N ALA A 16 -14.10 -8.92 -0.18
CA ALA A 16 -15.08 -7.92 0.25
C ALA A 16 -15.97 -7.46 -0.92
N LEU A 17 -15.41 -7.38 -2.13
CA LEU A 17 -16.14 -7.13 -3.37
C LEU A 17 -16.96 -8.34 -3.87
N ARG A 18 -16.98 -9.44 -3.11
CA ARG A 18 -17.71 -10.68 -3.42
C ARG A 18 -17.31 -11.31 -4.76
N ILE A 19 -16.05 -11.11 -5.18
CA ILE A 19 -15.50 -11.82 -6.33
C ILE A 19 -15.40 -13.31 -5.99
N GLN A 20 -15.68 -14.16 -6.97
CA GLN A 20 -15.71 -15.62 -6.78
C GLN A 20 -14.40 -16.14 -6.17
N THR A 21 -14.47 -16.64 -4.94
CA THR A 21 -13.30 -17.09 -4.15
C THR A 21 -12.39 -18.03 -4.92
N ARG A 22 -12.95 -18.99 -5.66
CA ARG A 22 -12.18 -19.93 -6.49
C ARG A 22 -11.29 -19.23 -7.51
N LYS A 23 -11.80 -18.19 -8.19
CA LYS A 23 -11.03 -17.42 -9.19
C LYS A 23 -9.94 -16.61 -8.50
N VAL A 24 -10.27 -15.96 -7.38
CA VAL A 24 -9.32 -15.18 -6.58
C VAL A 24 -8.15 -16.04 -6.10
N LEU A 25 -8.43 -17.20 -5.51
CA LEU A 25 -7.40 -18.11 -5.03
C LEU A 25 -6.54 -18.68 -6.17
N LEU A 26 -7.13 -18.95 -7.34
CA LEU A 26 -6.39 -19.43 -8.51
C LEU A 26 -5.40 -18.37 -9.04
N MET A 27 -5.74 -17.08 -8.90
CA MET A 27 -4.89 -15.95 -9.30
C MET A 27 -3.93 -15.47 -8.19
N LEU A 28 -3.97 -16.06 -6.99
CA LEU A 28 -3.09 -15.71 -5.88
C LEU A 28 -1.59 -15.74 -6.22
N PRO A 29 -1.07 -16.64 -7.07
CA PRO A 29 0.35 -16.62 -7.47
C PRO A 29 0.82 -15.29 -8.07
N PHE A 30 -0.07 -14.52 -8.70
CA PHE A 30 0.25 -13.19 -9.22
C PHE A 30 0.52 -12.15 -8.13
N ALA A 31 0.05 -12.37 -6.90
CA ALA A 31 0.38 -11.53 -5.75
C ALA A 31 1.83 -11.74 -5.26
N VAL A 32 2.44 -12.87 -5.61
CA VAL A 32 3.79 -13.23 -5.12
C VAL A 32 4.84 -13.09 -6.22
N ILE A 33 4.43 -13.15 -7.49
CA ILE A 33 5.37 -13.17 -8.63
C ILE A 33 6.33 -11.97 -8.63
N MET A 34 5.87 -10.80 -8.19
CA MET A 34 6.68 -9.59 -8.13
C MET A 34 7.78 -9.72 -7.08
N ASP A 35 7.45 -10.32 -5.93
CA ASP A 35 8.41 -10.51 -4.84
C ASP A 35 9.45 -11.60 -5.16
N VAL A 36 9.25 -12.47 -6.16
CA VAL A 36 10.23 -13.50 -6.57
C VAL A 36 11.62 -12.91 -6.87
N ASP A 37 11.70 -11.61 -7.16
CA ASP A 37 12.98 -10.91 -7.29
C ASP A 37 13.87 -10.98 -6.03
N PHE A 38 13.31 -11.26 -4.85
CA PHE A 38 14.05 -11.53 -3.62
C PHE A 38 15.00 -12.74 -3.75
N LEU A 39 14.65 -13.71 -4.59
CA LEU A 39 15.45 -14.92 -4.82
C LEU A 39 16.69 -14.63 -5.68
N PHE A 40 16.72 -13.51 -6.40
CA PHE A 40 17.84 -13.11 -7.23
C PHE A 40 18.74 -12.17 -6.42
N ALA A 41 19.83 -12.75 -5.90
CA ALA A 41 20.76 -12.13 -4.97
C ALA A 41 21.09 -10.65 -5.30
N GLY A 42 20.81 -9.74 -4.36
CA GLY A 42 21.31 -8.36 -4.34
C GLY A 42 20.46 -7.27 -5.00
N SER A 43 19.28 -7.59 -5.55
CA SER A 43 18.50 -6.64 -6.38
C SER A 43 17.00 -6.59 -6.07
N HIS A 44 16.65 -6.90 -4.82
CA HIS A 44 15.27 -6.91 -4.34
C HIS A 44 14.63 -5.53 -4.61
N ARG A 45 13.56 -5.51 -5.43
CA ARG A 45 12.81 -4.34 -5.92
C ARG A 45 13.37 -3.56 -7.11
N MET A 46 14.30 -4.15 -7.87
CA MET A 46 14.85 -3.49 -9.06
C MET A 46 14.27 -4.06 -10.35
N PHE A 47 14.24 -5.40 -10.47
CA PHE A 47 13.89 -6.06 -11.72
C PHE A 47 12.40 -6.20 -11.92
N LEU A 48 11.67 -6.74 -10.95
CA LEU A 48 10.24 -6.99 -11.12
C LEU A 48 9.40 -5.77 -10.73
N HIS A 49 9.84 -5.00 -9.74
CA HIS A 49 9.13 -3.82 -9.23
C HIS A 49 9.36 -2.53 -10.03
N ASN A 50 9.27 -2.64 -11.36
CA ASN A 50 9.24 -1.48 -12.25
C ASN A 50 7.86 -1.33 -12.91
N MET A 51 7.52 -0.11 -13.32
CA MET A 51 6.20 0.20 -13.90
C MET A 51 5.93 -0.59 -15.19
N PHE A 52 6.95 -0.93 -15.96
CA PHE A 52 6.78 -1.67 -17.21
C PHE A 52 6.31 -3.09 -16.94
N LEU A 53 6.94 -3.80 -16.02
CA LEU A 53 6.57 -5.19 -15.67
C LEU A 53 5.34 -5.25 -14.77
N ALA A 54 5.19 -4.31 -13.83
CA ALA A 54 4.10 -4.32 -12.87
C ALA A 54 2.76 -3.82 -13.45
N ILE A 55 2.80 -2.90 -14.43
CA ILE A 55 1.61 -2.23 -14.95
C ILE A 55 1.48 -2.41 -16.46
N LEU A 56 2.50 -2.03 -17.24
CA LEU A 56 2.37 -1.98 -18.69
C LEU A 56 2.13 -3.36 -19.32
N ILE A 57 2.95 -4.36 -18.97
CA ILE A 57 2.79 -5.73 -19.48
C ILE A 57 1.45 -6.33 -19.07
N PRO A 58 1.05 -6.30 -17.78
CA PRO A 58 -0.27 -6.79 -17.36
C PRO A 58 -1.42 -6.08 -18.07
N LEU A 59 -1.31 -4.78 -18.33
CA LEU A 59 -2.31 -4.03 -19.07
C LEU A 59 -2.41 -4.49 -20.52
N ILE A 60 -1.28 -4.70 -21.20
CA ILE A 60 -1.26 -5.23 -22.57
C ILE A 60 -1.91 -6.63 -22.60
N ILE A 61 -1.53 -7.50 -21.67
CA ILE A 61 -2.11 -8.85 -21.56
C ILE A 61 -3.62 -8.76 -21.33
N LEU A 62 -4.07 -7.87 -20.45
CA LEU A 62 -5.49 -7.65 -20.18
C LEU A 62 -6.25 -7.19 -21.44
N VAL A 63 -5.68 -6.27 -22.22
CA VAL A 63 -6.26 -5.81 -23.49
C VAL A 63 -6.35 -6.97 -24.50
N LEU A 64 -5.30 -7.80 -24.60
CA LEU A 64 -5.28 -8.97 -25.48
C LEU A 64 -6.33 -10.02 -25.05
N ILE A 65 -6.44 -10.31 -23.76
CA ILE A 65 -7.50 -11.18 -23.22
C ILE A 65 -8.87 -10.60 -23.56
N HIS A 66 -9.05 -9.29 -23.35
CA HIS A 66 -10.31 -8.64 -23.65
C HIS A 66 -10.68 -8.76 -25.14
N ARG A 67 -9.71 -8.62 -26.05
CA ARG A 67 -9.95 -8.66 -27.50
C ARG A 67 -10.14 -10.07 -28.05
N TYR A 68 -9.31 -11.02 -27.65
CA TYR A 68 -9.20 -12.33 -28.31
C TYR A 68 -9.78 -13.48 -27.49
N ARG A 69 -9.90 -13.32 -26.18
CA ARG A 69 -10.25 -14.38 -25.24
C ARG A 69 -11.20 -13.88 -24.13
N PRO A 70 -12.37 -13.33 -24.50
CA PRO A 70 -13.28 -12.68 -23.57
C PRO A 70 -13.73 -13.59 -22.41
N GLU A 71 -13.71 -14.92 -22.61
CA GLU A 71 -14.04 -15.93 -21.60
C GLU A 71 -13.10 -15.91 -20.38
N TYR A 72 -11.87 -15.38 -20.51
CA TYR A 72 -10.89 -15.28 -19.43
C TYR A 72 -10.77 -13.87 -18.82
N ARG A 73 -11.64 -12.93 -19.20
CA ARG A 73 -11.55 -11.52 -18.75
C ARG A 73 -11.52 -11.39 -17.23
N ASP A 74 -12.36 -12.11 -16.52
CA ASP A 74 -12.42 -12.06 -15.05
C ASP A 74 -11.07 -12.43 -14.41
N TYR A 75 -10.42 -13.49 -14.92
CA TYR A 75 -9.11 -13.90 -14.44
C TYR A 75 -8.07 -12.83 -14.72
N GLY A 76 -8.12 -12.23 -15.92
CA GLY A 76 -7.27 -11.09 -16.28
C GLY A 76 -7.42 -9.91 -15.32
N TYR A 77 -8.65 -9.50 -15.01
CA TYR A 77 -8.90 -8.40 -14.07
C TYR A 77 -8.40 -8.70 -12.66
N ILE A 78 -8.61 -9.94 -12.17
CA ILE A 78 -8.13 -10.36 -10.85
C ILE A 78 -6.60 -10.36 -10.79
N ALA A 79 -5.93 -10.94 -11.79
CA ALA A 79 -4.46 -10.94 -11.86
C ALA A 79 -3.90 -9.52 -11.96
N PHE A 80 -4.50 -8.68 -12.81
CA PHE A 80 -4.13 -7.27 -12.94
C PHE A 80 -4.28 -6.51 -11.63
N PHE A 81 -5.37 -6.75 -10.89
CA PHE A 81 -5.60 -6.14 -9.60
C PHE A 81 -4.53 -6.52 -8.57
N PHE A 82 -4.13 -7.80 -8.52
CA PHE A 82 -3.03 -8.23 -7.65
C PHE A 82 -1.73 -7.49 -7.97
N LEU A 83 -1.34 -7.42 -9.25
CA LEU A 83 -0.09 -6.79 -9.68
C LEU A 83 -0.07 -5.28 -9.42
N ILE A 84 -1.17 -4.58 -9.71
CA ILE A 84 -1.28 -3.15 -9.42
C ILE A 84 -1.27 -2.89 -7.92
N SER A 85 -2.02 -3.68 -7.14
CA SER A 85 -2.04 -3.49 -5.69
C SER A 85 -0.66 -3.70 -5.09
N HIS A 86 0.10 -4.69 -5.59
CA HIS A 86 1.49 -4.92 -5.22
C HIS A 86 2.36 -3.68 -5.47
N PHE A 87 2.30 -3.15 -6.70
CA PHE A 87 3.03 -1.96 -7.10
C PHE A 87 2.68 -0.74 -6.22
N ILE A 88 1.38 -0.51 -5.97
CA ILE A 88 0.92 0.61 -5.14
C ILE A 88 1.40 0.47 -3.70
N LEU A 89 1.33 -0.73 -3.13
CA LEU A 89 1.81 -0.98 -1.78
C LEU A 89 3.32 -0.76 -1.68
N ASP A 90 4.10 -1.16 -2.68
CA ASP A 90 5.54 -0.92 -2.66
C ASP A 90 5.95 0.55 -2.84
N LEU A 91 5.11 1.41 -3.43
CA LEU A 91 5.34 2.85 -3.42
C LEU A 91 5.49 3.45 -2.01
N GLY A 92 4.90 2.83 -0.97
CA GLY A 92 5.04 3.33 0.41
C GLY A 92 6.41 3.04 1.06
N LYS A 93 7.22 2.13 0.52
CA LYS A 93 8.61 1.90 0.97
C LYS A 93 9.67 2.28 -0.07
N GLY A 94 9.23 2.54 -1.30
CA GLY A 94 10.08 2.94 -2.41
C GLY A 94 10.51 1.78 -3.30
N MET A 95 10.57 2.08 -4.59
CA MET A 95 11.04 1.19 -5.65
C MET A 95 11.58 1.98 -6.85
N THR A 96 12.31 1.31 -7.73
CA THR A 96 12.82 1.90 -8.98
C THR A 96 11.79 1.80 -10.10
N ILE A 97 10.93 2.83 -10.20
CA ILE A 97 9.79 2.85 -11.12
C ILE A 97 10.21 2.66 -12.59
N PHE A 98 11.31 3.30 -13.00
CA PHE A 98 11.74 3.39 -14.40
C PHE A 98 12.91 2.49 -14.75
N TYR A 99 13.25 1.49 -13.94
CA TYR A 99 14.31 0.55 -14.28
C TYR A 99 13.99 -0.17 -15.62
N PRO A 100 14.97 -0.34 -16.54
CA PRO A 100 16.40 -0.01 -16.44
C PRO A 100 16.81 1.40 -16.90
N LEU A 101 15.86 2.27 -17.26
CA LEU A 101 16.14 3.63 -17.74
C LEU A 101 16.68 4.55 -16.64
N SER A 102 16.18 4.40 -15.41
CA SER A 102 16.67 5.08 -14.22
C SER A 102 16.72 4.12 -13.03
N THR A 103 17.73 4.30 -12.19
CA THR A 103 17.94 3.57 -10.93
C THR A 103 17.49 4.37 -9.71
N ASP A 104 16.81 5.50 -9.90
CA ASP A 104 16.34 6.36 -8.82
C ASP A 104 15.20 5.68 -8.05
N PHE A 105 15.23 5.81 -6.73
CA PHE A 105 14.18 5.31 -5.85
C PHE A 105 13.09 6.35 -5.65
N TYR A 106 11.85 5.96 -5.94
CA TYR A 106 10.68 6.80 -5.77
C TYR A 106 9.78 6.20 -4.69
N TYR A 107 9.30 7.02 -3.77
CA TYR A 107 8.38 6.62 -2.70
C TYR A 107 7.38 7.73 -2.39
N PHE A 108 6.25 7.35 -1.80
CA PHE A 108 5.25 8.28 -1.25
C PHE A 108 5.20 8.13 0.27
N GLU A 109 5.41 9.24 0.98
CA GLU A 109 5.14 9.31 2.41
C GLU A 109 3.66 9.60 2.65
N TRP A 110 2.94 8.61 3.16
CA TRP A 110 1.53 8.77 3.54
C TRP A 110 1.43 9.15 5.01
N GLN A 111 0.79 10.28 5.31
CA GLN A 111 0.50 10.70 6.68
C GLN A 111 -1.02 10.71 6.90
N LEU A 112 -1.49 9.93 7.88
CA LEU A 112 -2.88 9.91 8.30
C LEU A 112 -3.02 10.76 9.57
N PHE A 113 -3.71 11.89 9.45
CA PHE A 113 -4.03 12.74 10.59
C PHE A 113 -5.39 12.34 11.15
N PHE A 114 -5.40 11.84 12.39
CA PHE A 114 -6.64 11.62 13.14
C PHE A 114 -6.82 12.79 14.09
N SER A 115 -7.79 13.66 13.81
CA SER A 115 -8.27 14.62 14.79
C SER A 115 -9.42 13.99 15.56
N PHE A 116 -9.15 13.60 16.81
CA PHE A 116 -10.21 13.27 17.74
C PHE A 116 -10.73 14.59 18.31
N ILE A 117 -11.92 15.00 17.88
CA ILE A 117 -12.71 15.99 18.62
C ILE A 117 -13.15 15.26 19.89
N GLY A 118 -12.35 15.35 20.94
CA GLY A 118 -12.72 14.87 22.27
C GLY A 118 -14.00 15.56 22.75
N PRO A 119 -14.75 14.94 23.68
CA PRO A 119 -15.93 15.59 24.25
C PRO A 119 -15.53 16.96 24.81
N ILE A 120 -16.34 17.98 24.48
CA ILE A 120 -16.22 19.33 25.03
C ILE A 120 -16.03 19.19 26.55
N PRO A 121 -14.96 19.73 27.16
CA PRO A 121 -14.82 19.67 28.60
C PRO A 121 -16.02 20.40 29.21
N VAL A 122 -16.91 19.64 29.85
CA VAL A 122 -17.96 20.20 30.68
C VAL A 122 -17.23 20.85 31.87
N PRO A 123 -17.38 22.16 32.12
CA PRO A 123 -16.77 22.80 33.27
C PRO A 123 -17.23 22.06 34.53
N ASN A 124 -16.30 21.47 35.28
CA ASN A 124 -16.59 20.95 36.59
C ASN A 124 -16.88 22.15 37.50
N PRO A 125 -18.09 22.33 38.05
CA PRO A 125 -18.41 23.48 38.90
C PRO A 125 -17.83 23.33 40.32
N GLN A 126 -17.00 22.31 40.58
CA GLN A 126 -16.30 22.14 41.84
C GLN A 126 -14.81 22.13 41.58
N LEU A 127 -14.19 23.30 41.68
CA LEU A 127 -12.85 23.55 42.24
C LEU A 127 -12.63 25.07 42.22
N ASP A 128 -13.44 25.77 43.02
CA ASP A 128 -13.05 27.05 43.59
C ASP A 128 -12.37 26.75 44.93
N TYR A 129 -11.03 26.64 44.91
CA TYR A 129 -10.17 27.00 46.03
C TYR A 129 -8.81 27.35 45.45
N GLY A 130 -8.50 28.64 45.48
CA GLY A 130 -7.27 29.20 44.94
C GLY A 130 -6.02 28.69 45.66
N VAL A 131 -4.96 28.56 44.87
CA VAL A 131 -3.58 28.81 45.29
C VAL A 131 -2.90 29.51 44.11
N ILE A 132 -2.81 30.84 44.21
CA ILE A 132 -1.84 31.63 43.47
C ILE A 132 -0.52 31.49 44.22
N VAL A 133 0.44 30.77 43.64
CA VAL A 133 1.88 30.87 43.97
C VAL A 133 2.57 30.91 42.61
N ALA A 134 2.65 32.11 42.02
CA ALA A 134 3.80 33.01 42.08
C ALA A 134 5.01 32.42 41.34
N GLU A 135 5.27 32.99 40.17
CA GLU A 135 6.50 32.87 39.40
C GLU A 135 7.72 33.09 40.31
N ASP A 136 8.73 32.25 40.19
CA ASP A 136 10.08 32.64 40.57
C ASP A 136 11.02 32.40 39.41
N THR A 137 11.23 33.49 38.68
CA THR A 137 12.37 33.74 37.82
C THR A 137 13.66 33.63 38.63
N ALA A 138 14.58 32.75 38.21
CA ALA A 138 15.97 32.83 38.63
C ALA A 138 16.87 32.87 37.38
N ILE A 139 17.07 34.07 36.88
CA ILE A 139 18.28 34.48 36.18
C ILE A 139 19.19 35.15 37.22
N VAL A 140 20.49 34.95 37.05
CA VAL A 140 21.64 35.75 37.48
C VAL A 140 22.49 35.15 38.62
N GLY A 141 23.74 34.88 38.24
CA GLY A 141 24.91 34.63 39.06
C GLY A 141 26.09 34.42 38.13
#